data_AF-A0AAV2AGR3-F1
#
_entry.id   AF-A0AAV2AGR3-F1
#
_cell.length_a   1.000
_cell.length_b   1.000
_cell.length_c   1.000
_cell.angle_alpha   90.00
_cell.angle_beta   90.00
_cell.angle_gamma   90.00
#
_symmetry.space_group_name_H-M   'P 1'
#
loop_
_entity.id
_entity.type
_entity.pdbx_description
1 polymer ?
#
loop_
_entity_poly.entity_id
_entity_poly.type
_entity_poly.pdbx_seq_one_letter_code
_entity_poly.pdbx_strand_id
1 'polypeptide(L)'
;MEIQKVPIIRLYKRKSRLRSNFDNIKVADVLRYTTYDCDSIMQYGEFAFFRAPKILKTMGIKKPDCKLKEPYEKPGLTSRHKDIVNKIYQCK
;
A
#
# COMPACT_ATOMS: atom_id res chain seq x y z
N MET A 1 20.65 2.33 -10.46
CA MET A 1 19.31 2.03 -9.92
C MET A 1 19.06 2.98 -8.75
N GLU A 2 18.07 3.85 -8.85
CA GLU A 2 17.81 4.87 -7.83
C GLU A 2 16.61 4.46 -6.97
N ILE A 3 16.75 4.42 -5.65
CA ILE A 3 15.78 3.84 -4.73
C ILE A 3 15.08 4.98 -3.97
N GLN A 4 13.76 5.13 -4.13
CA GLN A 4 12.95 6.00 -3.25
C GLN A 4 12.51 5.18 -2.03
N LYS A 5 12.77 5.71 -0.82
CA LYS A 5 12.49 5.04 0.45
C LYS A 5 11.19 5.59 1.05
N VAL A 6 10.14 4.76 1.11
CA VAL A 6 9.03 4.93 2.07
C VAL A 6 9.43 4.11 3.33
N PRO A 7 9.08 4.53 4.58
CA PRO A 7 9.57 3.83 5.78
C PRO A 7 9.23 2.33 5.80
N ILE A 8 8.12 1.91 5.17
CA ILE A 8 7.58 0.55 5.27
C ILE A 8 7.64 -0.20 3.94
N ILE A 9 7.46 0.51 2.82
CA ILE A 9 7.47 -0.05 1.47
C ILE A 9 8.76 0.36 0.75
N ARG A 10 9.40 -0.61 0.09
CA ARG A 10 10.48 -0.38 -0.87
C ARG A 10 9.88 -0.35 -2.27
N LEU A 11 10.12 0.75 -2.99
CA LEU A 11 9.73 0.89 -4.39
C LEU A 11 10.88 0.51 -5.31
N TYR A 12 10.58 -0.27 -6.34
CA TYR A 12 11.53 -0.61 -7.39
C TYR A 12 11.31 0.35 -8.58
N LYS A 13 12.05 1.47 -8.61
CA LYS A 13 11.89 2.50 -9.65
C LYS A 13 12.13 1.92 -11.06
N ARG A 14 11.18 2.13 -11.97
CA ARG A 14 11.31 1.84 -13.42
C ARG A 14 10.79 3.00 -14.26
N LYS A 15 11.32 3.21 -15.47
CA LYS A 15 10.74 4.19 -16.42
C LYS A 15 9.35 3.71 -16.81
N SER A 16 8.32 4.23 -16.15
CA SER A 16 6.92 3.91 -16.41
C SER A 16 6.11 5.18 -16.33
N ARG A 17 5.10 5.32 -17.19
CA ARG A 17 4.11 6.41 -17.12
C ARG A 17 3.23 6.32 -15.85
N LEU A 18 3.28 5.20 -15.12
CA LEU A 18 2.49 4.94 -13.92
C LEU A 18 3.25 5.26 -12.61
N ARG A 19 4.34 6.04 -12.68
CA ARG A 19 5.14 6.39 -11.50
C ARG A 19 4.34 7.18 -10.46
N SER A 20 3.45 8.05 -10.91
CA SER A 20 2.63 8.89 -10.03
C SER A 20 1.72 8.09 -9.09
N ASN A 21 1.41 6.83 -9.43
CA ASN A 21 0.61 5.95 -8.58
C ASN A 21 1.34 5.54 -7.28
N PHE A 22 2.65 5.78 -7.20
CA PHE A 22 3.47 5.50 -6.02
C PHE A 22 3.87 6.79 -5.27
N ASP A 23 3.36 7.94 -5.69
CA ASP A 23 3.61 9.19 -4.99
C ASP A 23 2.92 9.13 -3.62
N ASN A 24 3.65 9.55 -2.58
CA ASN A 24 3.09 9.59 -1.24
C ASN A 24 2.02 10.69 -1.16
N ILE A 25 1.01 10.46 -0.32
CA ILE A 25 0.10 11.52 0.13
C ILE A 25 0.93 12.62 0.79
N LYS A 26 0.59 13.90 0.51
CA LYS A 26 1.27 15.04 1.13
C LYS A 26 1.06 15.00 2.64
N VAL A 27 2.08 15.39 3.41
CA VAL A 27 2.02 15.30 4.88
C VAL A 27 0.82 16.05 5.48
N ALA A 28 0.43 17.17 4.90
CA ALA A 28 -0.74 17.95 5.33
C ALA A 28 -2.08 17.20 5.18
N ASP A 29 -2.15 16.23 4.25
CA ASP A 29 -3.36 15.47 3.93
C ASP A 29 -3.37 14.10 4.66
N VAL A 30 -2.35 13.80 5.46
CA VAL A 30 -2.19 12.50 6.12
C VAL A 30 -2.92 12.49 7.47
N LEU A 31 -4.07 11.80 7.50
CA LEU A 31 -4.75 11.42 8.74
C LEU A 31 -4.22 10.06 9.23
N ARG A 32 -3.46 10.05 10.33
CA ARG A 32 -2.91 8.82 10.93
C ARG A 32 -3.77 8.35 12.11
N TYR A 33 -4.81 7.58 11.82
CA TYR A 33 -5.64 6.96 12.86
C TYR A 33 -5.09 5.63 13.39
N THR A 34 -4.22 4.97 12.63
CA THR A 34 -3.65 3.64 12.93
C THR A 34 -2.23 3.49 12.40
N THR A 35 -1.52 2.47 12.88
CA THR A 35 -0.27 2.00 12.28
C THR A 35 -0.54 1.32 10.94
N TYR A 36 0.48 1.24 10.08
CA TYR A 36 0.37 0.54 8.80
C TYR A 36 -0.14 -0.91 8.95
N ASP A 37 -1.12 -1.25 8.12
CA ASP A 37 -1.76 -2.56 8.09
C ASP A 37 -1.46 -3.27 6.76
N CYS A 38 -0.67 -4.33 6.83
CA CYS A 38 -0.30 -5.16 5.68
C CYS A 38 -1.49 -5.84 5.01
N ASP A 39 -2.49 -6.18 5.81
CA ASP A 39 -3.70 -6.85 5.35
C ASP A 39 -4.79 -5.84 4.97
N SER A 40 -4.45 -4.55 4.91
CA SER A 40 -5.40 -3.53 4.47
C SER A 40 -5.92 -3.84 3.07
N ILE A 41 -7.24 -3.74 2.87
CA ILE A 41 -7.87 -3.92 1.56
C ILE A 41 -7.42 -2.83 0.57
N MET A 42 -7.01 -1.67 1.10
CA MET A 42 -6.52 -0.53 0.33
C MET A 42 -5.05 -0.67 -0.10
N GLN A 43 -4.35 -1.70 0.39
CA GLN A 43 -2.96 -1.95 0.06
C GLN A 43 -2.84 -2.82 -1.21
N TYR A 44 -2.13 -2.30 -2.21
CA TYR A 44 -1.78 -3.03 -3.44
C TYR A 44 -0.76 -4.15 -3.21
N GLY A 45 -0.75 -5.12 -4.13
CA GLY A 45 0.20 -6.24 -4.14
C GLY A 45 1.58 -5.89 -4.71
N GLU A 46 2.52 -6.82 -4.60
CA GLU A 46 3.93 -6.63 -5.00
C GLU A 46 4.15 -6.31 -6.48
N PHE A 47 3.18 -6.63 -7.35
CA PHE A 47 3.27 -6.50 -8.80
C PHE A 47 2.36 -5.42 -9.37
N ALA A 48 1.68 -4.64 -8.52
CA ALA A 48 0.76 -3.61 -8.96
C ALA A 48 1.40 -2.65 -9.97
N PHE A 49 0.63 -2.29 -11.00
CA PHE A 49 1.05 -1.42 -12.11
C PHE A 49 2.16 -1.99 -13.01
N PHE A 50 2.48 -3.28 -12.90
CA PHE A 50 3.33 -3.98 -13.86
C PHE A 50 2.49 -4.53 -15.02
N ARG A 51 2.97 -4.33 -16.26
CA ARG A 51 2.23 -4.67 -17.49
C ARG A 51 2.44 -6.11 -17.98
N ALA A 52 3.45 -6.82 -17.49
CA ALA A 52 3.76 -8.19 -17.91
C ALA A 52 3.28 -9.20 -16.84
N PRO A 53 3.31 -10.52 -17.11
CA PRO A 53 3.08 -11.55 -16.09
C PRO A 53 3.93 -11.26 -14.85
N LYS A 54 3.49 -11.71 -13.66
CA LYS A 54 4.07 -11.48 -12.31
C LYS A 54 5.56 -11.87 -12.18
N ILE A 55 6.43 -11.28 -12.99
CA ILE A 55 7.86 -11.60 -13.16
C ILE A 55 8.68 -10.59 -12.36
N LEU A 56 8.25 -9.32 -12.33
CA LEU A 56 9.04 -8.24 -11.75
C LEU A 56 8.21 -7.41 -10.78
N LYS A 57 8.60 -7.43 -9.51
CA LYS A 57 7.96 -6.66 -8.43
C LYS A 57 8.17 -5.16 -8.64
N THR A 58 7.13 -4.37 -8.34
CA THR A 58 7.15 -2.90 -8.32
C THR A 58 7.27 -2.36 -6.90
N MET A 59 6.81 -3.13 -5.92
CA MET A 59 6.94 -2.81 -4.51
C MET A 59 7.27 -4.06 -3.68
N GLY A 60 7.87 -3.85 -2.52
CA GLY A 60 8.09 -4.88 -1.51
C GLY A 60 7.99 -4.30 -0.12
N ILE A 61 7.68 -5.12 0.87
CA ILE A 61 7.67 -4.70 2.27
C ILE A 61 9.09 -4.78 2.86
N LYS A 62 9.38 -3.95 3.86
CA LYS A 62 10.58 -4.09 4.70
C LYS A 62 10.36 -4.94 5.96
N LYS A 63 9.10 -5.18 6.35
CA LYS A 63 8.74 -5.96 7.54
C LYS A 63 8.67 -7.46 7.17
N PRO A 64 9.39 -8.36 7.88
CA PRO A 64 9.51 -9.76 7.50
C PRO A 64 8.18 -10.52 7.47
N ASP A 65 7.27 -10.26 8.41
CA ASP A 65 6.00 -11.01 8.55
C ASP A 65 4.85 -10.45 7.71
N CYS A 66 5.17 -9.77 6.62
CA CYS A 66 4.19 -9.08 5.82
C CYS A 66 4.34 -9.46 4.36
N LYS A 67 3.22 -9.74 3.70
CA LYS A 67 3.20 -10.03 2.27
C LYS A 67 2.18 -9.14 1.59
N LEU A 68 2.64 -8.38 0.61
CA LEU A 68 1.76 -7.52 -0.17
C LEU A 68 0.95 -8.39 -1.14
N LYS A 69 -0.32 -8.59 -0.81
CA LYS A 69 -1.30 -9.27 -1.67
C LYS A 69 -2.14 -8.23 -2.39
N GLU A 70 -2.62 -8.56 -3.58
CA GLU A 70 -3.57 -7.69 -4.26
C GLU A 70 -4.91 -7.65 -3.51
N PRO A 71 -5.71 -6.56 -3.63
CA PRO A 71 -6.98 -6.43 -2.93
C PRO A 71 -7.94 -7.62 -3.14
N TYR A 72 -8.00 -8.16 -4.36
CA TYR A 72 -8.85 -9.31 -4.71
C TYR A 72 -8.35 -10.64 -4.13
N GLU A 73 -7.13 -10.71 -3.59
CA GLU A 73 -6.57 -11.89 -2.91
C GLU A 73 -6.80 -11.84 -1.39
N LYS A 74 -7.45 -10.78 -0.88
CA LYS A 74 -7.70 -10.56 0.55
C LYS A 74 -9.13 -10.99 0.92
N PRO A 75 -9.37 -11.41 2.17
CA PRO A 75 -10.69 -11.84 2.62
C PRO A 75 -11.73 -10.72 2.72
N GLY A 76 -11.34 -9.46 2.47
CA GLY A 76 -12.21 -8.28 2.49
C GLY A 76 -11.85 -7.31 3.61
N LEU A 77 -12.86 -6.60 4.11
CA LEU A 77 -12.70 -5.59 5.16
C LEU A 77 -12.38 -6.25 6.52
N THR A 78 -11.27 -5.83 7.12
CA THR A 78 -10.89 -6.20 8.50
C THR A 78 -11.53 -5.25 9.54
N SER A 79 -11.57 -5.65 10.81
CA SER A 79 -12.04 -4.81 11.92
C SER A 79 -11.34 -3.45 11.99
N ARG A 80 -10.04 -3.40 11.68
CA ARG A 80 -9.27 -2.15 11.59
C ARG A 80 -9.85 -1.16 10.58
N HIS A 81 -10.36 -1.64 9.45
CA HIS A 81 -11.00 -0.74 8.48
C HIS A 81 -12.28 -0.14 9.06
N LYS A 82 -13.08 -0.95 9.77
CA LYS A 82 -14.28 -0.47 10.46
C LYS A 82 -13.93 0.62 11.47
N ASP A 83 -12.87 0.44 12.25
CA ASP A 83 -12.42 1.44 13.22
C ASP A 83 -11.97 2.74 12.56
N ILE A 84 -11.24 2.66 11.45
CA ILE A 84 -10.80 3.83 10.69
C ILE A 84 -12.01 4.57 10.10
N VAL A 85 -12.94 3.84 9.48
CA VAL A 85 -14.16 4.42 8.90
C VAL A 85 -14.99 5.10 10.00
N ASN A 86 -15.21 4.44 11.13
CA ASN A 86 -15.94 5.02 12.26
C ASN A 86 -15.27 6.30 12.78
N LYS A 87 -13.94 6.36 12.85
CA LYS A 87 -13.20 7.57 13.24
C LYS A 87 -13.33 8.70 12.22
N ILE A 88 -13.27 8.38 10.92
CA ILE A 88 -13.41 9.37 9.84
C ILE A 88 -14.82 9.97 9.84
N TYR A 89 -15.85 9.13 9.95
CA TYR A 89 -17.25 9.54 9.86
C TYR A 89 -17.88 9.90 11.22
N GLN A 90 -17.11 9.84 12.31
CA GLN A 90 -17.57 10.10 13.68
C GLN A 90 -18.82 9.26 14.04
N CYS A 91 -18.81 7.99 13.63
CA CYS A 91 -19.88 7.06 13.94
C CYS A 91 -19.93 6.82 15.46
N LYS A 92 -21.14 6.79 16.02
CA LYS A 92 -21.40 6.54 17.44
C LYS A 92 -21.31 5.06 17.79
#